data_AF-A0A2N2H3M4-F1
#
_entry.id   AF-A0A2N2H3M4-F1
#
_cell.length_a   1.000
_cell.length_b   1.000
_cell.length_c   1.000
_cell.angle_alpha   90.00
_cell.angle_beta   90.00
_cell.angle_gamma   90.00
#
_symmetry.space_group_name_H-M   'P 1'
#
loop_
_entity.id
_entity.type
_entity.pdbx_description
1 polymer ?
#
loop_
_entity_poly.entity_id
_entity_poly.type
_entity_poly.pdbx_seq_one_letter_code
_entity_poly.pdbx_strand_id
1 'polypeptide(L)'
;YEKFNPASRAARLKTPMLVITGEKDYRIAYTQSLHLFTALRRQNIPARLVVLPDDGHWPHPVRSLPLYYTAHLEWFATYLQTAQPAVSLSKMLGR
;
A
#
# COMPACT_ATOMS: atom_id res chain seq x y z
N TYR A 1 5.11 -7.88 24.20
CA TYR A 1 5.30 -7.34 22.84
C TYR A 1 5.10 -8.40 21.76
N GLU A 2 5.79 -9.55 21.80
CA GLU A 2 5.69 -10.60 20.76
C GLU A 2 4.26 -11.08 20.42
N LYS A 3 3.40 -11.27 21.44
CA LYS A 3 2.01 -11.73 21.26
C LYS A 3 1.23 -10.95 20.19
N PHE A 4 1.51 -9.65 20.06
CA PHE A 4 0.80 -8.72 19.19
C PHE A 4 1.64 -8.22 18.01
N ASN A 5 2.84 -8.77 17.80
CA ASN A 5 3.68 -8.41 16.67
C ASN A 5 3.17 -9.10 15.37
N PRO A 6 2.67 -8.36 14.36
CA PRO A 6 2.15 -8.96 13.14
C PRO A 6 3.23 -9.70 12.33
N ALA A 7 4.51 -9.30 12.44
CA ALA A 7 5.61 -9.93 11.71
C ALA A 7 5.77 -11.42 12.09
N SER A 8 5.50 -11.78 13.35
CA SER A 8 5.52 -13.18 13.82
C SER A 8 4.48 -14.08 13.11
N ARG A 9 3.49 -13.49 12.44
CA ARG A 9 2.40 -14.18 11.75
C ARG A 9 2.49 -14.04 10.23
N ALA A 10 3.60 -13.53 9.69
CA ALA A 10 3.77 -13.28 8.26
C ALA A 10 3.53 -14.53 7.38
N ALA A 11 3.87 -15.72 7.88
CA ALA A 11 3.64 -17.01 7.19
C ALA A 11 2.15 -17.41 7.06
N ARG A 12 1.24 -16.68 7.71
CA ARG A 12 -0.22 -16.94 7.67
C ARG A 12 -0.96 -16.00 6.72
N LEU A 13 -0.26 -15.08 6.07
CA LEU A 13 -0.85 -14.17 5.09
C LEU A 13 -1.34 -14.98 3.89
N LYS A 14 -2.51 -14.59 3.35
CA LYS A 14 -3.15 -15.25 2.20
C LYS A 14 -3.90 -14.28 1.29
N THR A 15 -4.37 -13.17 1.86
CA THR A 15 -5.19 -12.19 1.15
C THR A 15 -4.32 -11.25 0.33
N PRO A 16 -4.70 -10.95 -0.93
CA PRO A 16 -4.10 -9.87 -1.69
C PRO A 16 -4.06 -8.56 -0.90
N MET A 17 -2.95 -7.82 -0.97
CA MET A 17 -2.78 -6.61 -0.17
C MET A 17 -2.19 -5.42 -0.93
N LEU A 18 -2.83 -4.26 -0.78
CA LEU A 18 -2.28 -2.96 -1.10
C LEU A 18 -1.52 -2.42 0.11
N VAL A 19 -0.27 -2.01 -0.09
CA VAL A 19 0.58 -1.39 0.93
C VAL A 19 0.91 0.03 0.46
N ILE A 20 0.51 1.04 1.22
CA ILE A 20 0.82 2.46 0.93
C ILE A 20 1.58 3.05 2.11
N THR A 21 2.65 3.80 1.85
CA THR A 21 3.50 4.38 2.90
C THR A 21 4.14 5.68 2.44
N GLY A 22 4.34 6.61 3.37
CA GLY A 22 5.18 7.80 3.17
C GLY A 22 6.64 7.51 3.52
N GLU A 23 7.57 7.92 2.67
CA GLU A 23 9.01 7.70 2.91
C GLU A 23 9.56 8.54 4.07
N LYS A 24 8.92 9.69 4.34
CA LYS A 24 9.27 10.60 5.44
C LYS A 24 8.43 10.36 6.70
N ASP A 25 7.81 9.18 6.85
CA ASP A 25 7.12 8.81 8.09
C ASP A 25 8.14 8.38 9.17
N TYR A 26 8.44 9.31 10.08
CA TYR A 26 9.33 9.08 11.20
C TYR A 26 8.64 8.45 12.43
N ARG A 27 7.31 8.25 12.41
CA ARG A 27 6.56 7.53 13.45
C ARG A 27 6.55 6.04 13.17
N ILE A 28 6.32 5.68 11.90
CA ILE A 28 6.35 4.31 11.41
C ILE A 28 7.26 4.29 10.18
N ALA A 29 8.51 3.85 10.39
CA ALA A 29 9.48 3.79 9.31
C ALA A 29 8.95 2.98 8.12
N TYR A 30 9.07 3.53 6.90
CA TYR A 30 8.56 2.90 5.67
C TYR A 30 9.16 1.51 5.38
N THR A 31 10.31 1.19 6.00
CA THR A 31 10.92 -0.14 5.95
C THR A 31 10.01 -1.24 6.51
N GLN A 32 9.10 -0.93 7.45
CA GLN A 32 8.09 -1.88 7.91
C GLN A 32 7.13 -2.28 6.78
N SER A 33 6.73 -1.31 5.94
CA SER A 33 5.93 -1.55 4.74
C SER A 33 6.71 -2.38 3.71
N LEU A 34 8.02 -2.13 3.55
CA LEU A 34 8.88 -2.94 2.68
C LEU A 34 9.01 -4.39 3.17
N HIS A 35 9.16 -4.61 4.48
CA HIS A 35 9.20 -5.95 5.06
C HIS A 35 7.90 -6.72 4.79
N LEU A 36 6.75 -6.08 5.01
CA LEU A 36 5.44 -6.67 4.71
C LEU A 36 5.28 -7.00 3.23
N PHE A 37 5.59 -6.05 2.35
CA PHE A 37 5.53 -6.26 0.89
C PHE A 37 6.44 -7.41 0.45
N THR A 38 7.68 -7.47 0.97
CA THR A 38 8.62 -8.55 0.68
C THR A 38 8.08 -9.90 1.15
N ALA A 39 7.50 -9.97 2.35
CA ALA A 39 6.90 -11.19 2.88
C ALA A 39 5.71 -11.69 2.03
N LEU A 40 4.89 -10.77 1.50
CA LEU A 40 3.79 -11.10 0.59
C LEU A 40 4.32 -11.64 -0.74
N ARG A 41 5.31 -10.96 -1.34
CA ARG A 41 5.92 -11.36 -2.62
C ARG A 41 6.60 -12.72 -2.54
N ARG A 42 7.33 -13.00 -1.44
CA ARG A 42 7.98 -14.31 -1.21
C ARG A 42 7.00 -15.48 -1.09
N GLN A 43 5.75 -15.19 -0.72
CA GLN A 43 4.67 -16.19 -0.62
C GLN A 43 3.78 -16.23 -1.86
N ASN A 44 4.18 -15.55 -2.95
CA ASN A 44 3.39 -15.40 -4.18
C ASN A 44 1.99 -14.80 -3.96
N ILE A 45 1.81 -14.02 -2.89
CA ILE A 45 0.55 -13.32 -2.62
C ILE A 45 0.53 -12.05 -3.48
N PRO A 46 -0.53 -11.80 -4.26
CA PRO A 46 -0.65 -10.57 -5.02
C PRO A 46 -0.57 -9.35 -4.11
N ALA A 47 0.38 -8.45 -4.42
CA ALA A 47 0.60 -7.27 -3.61
C ALA A 47 1.02 -6.09 -4.48
N ARG A 48 0.59 -4.88 -4.08
CA ARG A 48 1.01 -3.61 -4.67
C ARG A 48 1.62 -2.74 -3.59
N LEU A 49 2.79 -2.16 -3.87
CA LEU A 49 3.44 -1.19 -3.00
C LEU A 49 3.37 0.20 -3.65
N VAL A 50 2.89 1.19 -2.90
CA VAL A 50 2.92 2.61 -3.26
C VAL A 50 3.73 3.35 -2.21
N VAL A 51 4.86 3.93 -2.62
CA VAL A 51 5.71 4.76 -1.77
C VAL A 51 5.52 6.22 -2.17
N LEU A 52 5.17 7.07 -1.21
CA LEU A 52 5.01 8.50 -1.38
C LEU A 52 6.29 9.19 -0.85
N PRO A 53 7.24 9.55 -1.73
CA PRO A 53 8.61 9.90 -1.33
C PRO A 53 8.67 11.18 -0.49
N ASP A 54 7.73 12.09 -0.67
CA ASP A 54 7.70 13.38 0.00
C ASP A 54 6.68 13.48 1.14
N ASP A 55 5.99 12.38 1.45
CA ASP A 55 4.94 12.36 2.46
C ASP A 55 5.40 11.68 3.74
N GLY A 56 4.83 12.13 4.86
CA GLY A 56 5.09 11.58 6.19
C GLY A 56 4.03 10.57 6.61
N HIS A 57 3.60 10.68 7.87
CA HIS A 57 2.58 9.80 8.44
C HIS A 57 1.19 9.92 7.77
N TRP A 58 0.94 11.04 7.11
CA TRP A 58 -0.26 11.25 6.32
C TRP A 58 0.12 11.71 4.90
N PRO A 59 -0.66 11.32 3.88
CA PRO A 59 -0.46 11.82 2.53
C PRO A 59 -0.72 13.32 2.48
N HIS A 60 0.04 14.03 1.64
CA HIS A 60 -0.18 15.46 1.44
C HIS A 60 -1.56 15.69 0.78
N PRO A 61 -2.40 16.61 1.31
CA PRO A 61 -3.81 16.73 0.92
C PRO A 61 -4.03 17.07 -0.56
N VAL A 62 -3.12 17.86 -1.15
CA VAL A 62 -3.23 18.26 -2.57
C VAL A 62 -2.45 17.32 -3.49
N ARG A 63 -1.14 17.19 -3.27
CA ARG A 63 -0.25 16.45 -4.16
C ARG A 63 -0.50 14.94 -4.21
N SER A 64 -0.75 14.31 -3.06
CA SER A 64 -0.65 12.86 -2.94
C SER A 64 -1.97 12.17 -2.60
N LEU A 65 -2.88 12.88 -1.94
CA LEU A 65 -4.20 12.36 -1.58
C LEU A 65 -5.01 11.87 -2.80
N PRO A 66 -4.98 12.54 -3.97
CA PRO A 66 -5.64 12.00 -5.17
C PRO A 66 -5.07 10.64 -5.57
N LEU A 67 -3.74 10.49 -5.59
CA LEU A 67 -3.08 9.22 -5.92
C LEU A 67 -3.42 8.14 -4.89
N TYR A 68 -3.38 8.51 -3.60
CA TYR A 68 -3.74 7.65 -2.49
C TYR A 68 -5.15 7.06 -2.66
N TYR A 69 -6.17 7.87 -2.94
CA TYR A 69 -7.54 7.37 -3.13
C TYR A 69 -7.71 6.57 -4.42
N THR A 70 -7.10 6.99 -5.52
CA THR A 70 -7.14 6.22 -6.77
C THR A 70 -6.56 4.83 -6.58
N ALA A 71 -5.45 4.70 -5.83
CA ALA A 71 -4.85 3.41 -5.51
C ALA A 71 -5.80 2.48 -4.75
N HIS A 72 -6.56 3.02 -3.79
CA HIS A 72 -7.57 2.25 -3.06
C HIS A 72 -8.70 1.80 -3.98
N LEU A 73 -9.25 2.71 -4.78
CA LEU A 73 -10.38 2.44 -5.66
C LEU A 73 -10.03 1.37 -6.71
N GLU A 74 -8.86 1.46 -7.36
CA GLU A 74 -8.43 0.42 -8.30
C GLU A 74 -8.24 -0.94 -7.61
N TRP A 75 -7.68 -0.94 -6.40
CA TRP A 75 -7.45 -2.17 -5.66
C TRP A 75 -8.78 -2.85 -5.30
N PHE A 76 -9.74 -2.09 -4.80
CA PHE A 76 -11.08 -2.59 -4.50
C PHE A 76 -11.82 -3.01 -5.77
N ALA A 77 -11.71 -2.28 -6.86
CA ALA A 77 -12.33 -2.67 -8.11
C ALA A 77 -11.77 -4.01 -8.63
N THR A 78 -10.48 -4.27 -8.40
CA THR A 78 -9.82 -5.53 -8.78
C THR A 78 -10.27 -6.73 -7.92
N TYR A 79 -10.29 -6.57 -6.58
CA TYR A 79 -10.48 -7.70 -5.67
C TYR A 79 -11.86 -7.80 -5.02
N LEU A 80 -12.63 -6.71 -5.02
CA LEU A 80 -13.98 -6.62 -4.47
C LEU A 80 -15.03 -6.34 -5.55
N GLN A 81 -14.63 -6.24 -6.84
CA GLN A 81 -15.51 -6.04 -7.99
C GLN A 81 -16.38 -4.76 -7.88
N THR A 82 -15.83 -3.72 -7.26
CA THR A 82 -16.47 -2.39 -7.21
C THR A 82 -16.29 -1.62 -8.53
N ALA A 83 -16.93 -0.47 -8.64
CA ALA A 83 -16.69 0.44 -9.76
C ALA A 83 -15.21 0.90 -9.82
N GLN A 84 -14.71 1.07 -11.05
CA GLN A 84 -13.37 1.60 -11.31
C GLN A 84 -13.33 3.12 -11.03
N PRO A 85 -12.17 3.67 -10.63
CA PRO A 85 -12.03 5.13 -10.52
C PRO A 85 -12.12 5.81 -11.89
N ALA A 86 -12.50 7.08 -11.90
CA ALA A 86 -12.63 7.86 -13.13
C ALA A 86 -11.28 8.08 -13.85
N VAL A 87 -10.17 8.07 -13.11
CA VAL A 87 -8.81 8.20 -13.64
C VAL A 87 -7.97 7.05 -13.07
N SER A 88 -7.22 6.34 -13.91
CA SER A 88 -6.33 5.26 -13.46
C SER A 88 -5.04 5.80 -12.85
N LEU A 89 -4.42 5.01 -11.96
CA LEU A 89 -3.12 5.29 -11.38
C LEU A 89 -2.04 5.42 -12.46
N SER A 90 -2.08 4.56 -13.48
CA SER A 90 -1.10 4.60 -14.58
C SER A 90 -1.13 5.97 -15.27
N LYS A 91 -2.34 6.46 -15.58
CA LYS A 91 -2.56 7.77 -16.20
C LYS A 91 -2.10 8.92 -15.29
N MET A 92 -2.35 8.83 -13.98
CA MET A 92 -1.87 9.85 -13.02
C MET A 92 -0.34 9.88 -12.92
N LEU A 93 0.32 8.74 -13.12
CA LEU A 93 1.78 8.59 -13.08
C LEU A 93 2.46 8.82 -14.45
N GLY A 94 1.67 9.13 -15.49
CA GLY A 94 2.17 9.32 -16.85
C GLY A 94 2.71 8.05 -17.51
N ARG A 95 2.14 6.88 -17.16
CA ARG A 95 2.55 5.57 -17.66
C ARG A 95 1.37 4.76 -18.21
#